data_AF-A0AA38F9G3-F1
#
_entry.id   AF-A0AA38F9G3-F1
#
_cell.length_a   1.000
_cell.length_b   1.000
_cell.length_c   1.000
_cell.angle_alpha   90.00
_cell.angle_beta   90.00
_cell.angle_gamma   90.00
#
_symmetry.space_group_name_H-M   'P 1'
#
loop_
_entity.id
_entity.type
_entity.pdbx_description
1 polymer ?
#
loop_
_entity_poly.entity_id
_entity_poly.type
_entity_poly.pdbx_seq_one_letter_code
_entity_poly.pdbx_strand_id
1 'polypeptide(L)' 'PFHVHVDASGMAIGAVLAQPGEGIVDHPLCFASRKLTPAEQNYTTTEREALSMIYALH' A
#
# COMPACT_ATOMS: atom_id res chain seq x y z
N PRO A 1 4.62 14.38 10.99
CA PRO A 1 4.55 12.90 10.95
C PRO A 1 3.61 12.48 9.81
N PHE A 2 3.95 11.40 9.11
CA PHE A 2 3.11 10.83 8.04
C PHE A 2 2.88 9.35 8.34
N HIS A 3 1.71 8.84 8.02
CA HIS A 3 1.37 7.43 8.07
C HIS A 3 1.24 6.89 6.65
N VAL A 4 1.78 5.70 6.44
CA VAL A 4 1.64 4.98 5.17
C VAL A 4 0.93 3.68 5.48
N HIS A 5 -0.26 3.52 4.94
CA HIS A 5 -1.03 2.29 5.00
C HIS A 5 -0.83 1.55 3.69
N VAL A 6 -0.54 0.26 3.75
CA VAL A 6 -0.37 -0.58 2.56
C VAL A 6 -1.33 -1.76 2.62
N ASP A 7 -1.76 -2.22 1.46
CA ASP A 7 -2.59 -3.40 1.31
C ASP A 7 -2.19 -4.17 0.06
N ALA A 8 -2.36 -5.49 0.09
CA ALA A 8 -2.00 -6.38 -0.98
C ALA A 8 -3.09 -7.43 -1.23
N SER A 9 -3.64 -7.42 -2.44
CA SER A 9 -4.58 -8.46 -2.89
C SER A 9 -3.89 -9.46 -3.83
N GLY A 10 -4.63 -10.47 -4.29
CA GLY A 10 -4.14 -11.42 -5.29
C GLY A 10 -3.93 -10.80 -6.69
N MET A 11 -4.45 -9.59 -6.95
CA MET A 11 -4.43 -8.98 -8.29
C MET A 11 -3.76 -7.61 -8.34
N ALA A 12 -3.70 -6.91 -7.22
CA ALA A 12 -3.22 -5.54 -7.15
C ALA A 12 -2.66 -5.23 -5.76
N ILE A 13 -1.78 -4.25 -5.71
CA ILE A 13 -1.23 -3.67 -4.50
C ILE A 13 -1.66 -2.21 -4.38
N GLY A 14 -1.80 -1.73 -3.15
CA GLY A 14 -2.23 -0.38 -2.85
C GLY A 14 -1.47 0.22 -1.67
N ALA A 15 -1.41 1.54 -1.66
CA ALA A 15 -0.87 2.32 -0.57
C ALA A 15 -1.65 3.65 -0.41
N VAL A 16 -1.77 4.09 0.83
CA VAL A 16 -2.37 5.38 1.21
C VAL A 16 -1.37 6.14 2.06
N LEU A 17 -0.94 7.29 1.58
CA LEU A 17 -0.22 8.26 2.38
C LEU A 17 -1.25 9.11 3.10
N ALA A 18 -1.16 9.16 4.42
CA ALA A 18 -2.03 9.95 5.27
C ALA A 18 -1.23 10.77 6.29
N GLN A 19 -1.87 11.82 6.82
CA GLN A 19 -1.37 12.57 7.96
C GLN A 19 -2.29 12.35 9.17
N PRO A 20 -1.75 12.31 10.39
CA PRO A 20 -2.58 12.33 11.58
C PRO A 20 -3.46 13.59 11.58
N GLY A 21 -4.78 13.40 11.61
CA GLY A 21 -5.74 14.49 11.73
C GLY A 21 -6.02 14.89 13.17
N GLU A 22 -7.02 15.74 13.37
CA GLU A 22 -7.54 16.00 14.71
C GLU A 22 -8.25 14.73 15.23
N GLY A 23 -7.66 14.09 16.25
CA GLY A 23 -8.20 12.90 16.90
C GLY A 23 -7.61 11.58 16.39
N ILE A 24 -8.47 10.59 16.12
CA ILE A 24 -8.10 9.20 15.77
C ILE A 24 -8.10 8.97 14.24
N VAL A 25 -8.56 9.95 13.47
CA VAL A 25 -8.77 9.79 12.02
C VAL A 25 -7.58 10.34 11.26
N ASP A 26 -6.92 9.46 10.51
CA ASP A 26 -5.90 9.85 9.54
C ASP A 26 -6.55 10.54 8.32
N HIS A 27 -6.01 11.69 7.93
CA HIS A 27 -6.41 12.40 6.71
C HIS A 27 -5.62 11.87 5.51
N PRO A 28 -6.27 11.22 4.53
CA PRO A 28 -5.59 10.73 3.34
C PRO A 28 -5.11 11.90 2.47
N LEU A 29 -3.85 11.85 2.06
CA LEU A 29 -3.21 12.82 1.19
C LEU A 29 -3.05 12.29 -0.23
N CYS A 30 -2.65 11.03 -0.37
CA CYS A 30 -2.38 10.41 -1.67
C CYS A 30 -2.73 8.92 -1.64
N PHE A 31 -3.23 8.44 -2.78
CA PHE A 31 -3.50 7.03 -3.02
C PHE A 31 -2.62 6.57 -4.18
N ALA A 32 -1.89 5.48 -3.97
CA ALA A 32 -1.11 4.82 -5.00
C ALA A 32 -1.61 3.38 -5.13
N SER A 33 -1.85 2.91 -6.35
CA SER A 33 -2.14 1.50 -6.58
C SER A 33 -1.69 1.06 -7.95
N ARG A 34 -1.35 -0.22 -8.07
CA ARG A 34 -1.06 -0.84 -9.36
C ARG A 34 -1.51 -2.29 -9.39
N LYS A 35 -1.82 -2.76 -10.59
CA LYS A 35 -2.04 -4.18 -10.84
C LYS A 35 -0.72 -4.94 -10.73
N LEU A 36 -0.80 -6.15 -10.19
CA LEU A 36 0.31 -7.10 -10.18
C LEU A 36 0.52 -7.65 -11.59
N THR A 37 1.77 -7.75 -11.99
CA THR A 37 2.15 -8.49 -13.20
C THR A 37 1.87 -9.99 -13.01
N PRO A 38 1.77 -10.78 -14.10
CA PRO A 38 1.54 -12.22 -13.98
C PRO A 38 2.56 -12.95 -13.11
N ALA A 39 3.81 -12.46 -13.06
CA ALA A 39 4.85 -13.02 -12.20
C ALA A 39 4.58 -12.69 -10.72
N GLU A 40 4.24 -11.44 -10.41
CA GLU A 40 3.99 -10.97 -9.04
C GLU A 40 2.69 -11.54 -8.45
N GLN A 41 1.73 -11.95 -9.28
CA GLN A 41 0.52 -12.65 -8.81
C GLN A 41 0.84 -14.03 -8.21
N ASN A 42 1.98 -14.63 -8.56
CA ASN A 42 2.42 -15.90 -7.99
C ASN A 42 3.15 -15.74 -6.65
N TYR A 43 3.38 -14.50 -6.20
CA TYR A 43 4.00 -14.24 -4.90
C TYR A 43 3.08 -14.67 -3.76
N THR A 44 3.70 -15.15 -2.69
CA THR A 44 3.02 -15.42 -1.42
C THR A 44 2.41 -14.13 -0.88
N THR A 45 1.43 -14.26 0.04
CA THR A 45 0.81 -13.09 0.66
C THR A 45 1.85 -12.17 1.32
N THR A 46 2.84 -12.74 2.01
CA THR A 46 3.92 -11.98 2.66
C THR A 46 4.79 -11.21 1.67
N GLU A 47 5.13 -11.82 0.54
CA GLU A 47 5.91 -11.15 -0.51
C GLU A 47 5.12 -10.01 -1.18
N ARG A 48 3.80 -10.18 -1.36
CA ARG A 48 2.94 -9.13 -1.90
C ARG A 48 2.80 -7.95 -0.93
N GLU A 49 2.64 -8.21 0.36
CA GLU A 49 2.65 -7.18 1.41
C GLU A 49 3.97 -6.39 1.40
N ALA A 50 5.12 -7.08 1.34
CA ALA A 50 6.43 -6.44 1.26
C ALA A 50 6.58 -5.61 -0.03
N LEU A 51 6.07 -6.12 -1.16
CA LEU A 51 6.05 -5.39 -2.43
C LEU A 51 5.18 -4.12 -2.33
N SER A 52 4.03 -4.17 -1.65
CA SER A 52 3.21 -2.97 -1.39
C SER A 52 3.97 -1.92 -0.58
N MET A 53 4.75 -2.33 0.43
CA MET A 53 5.60 -1.40 1.20
C MET A 53 6.66 -0.73 0.33
N ILE A 54 7.37 -1.51 -0.49
CA ILE A 54 8.38 -0.99 -1.41
C ILE A 54 7.73 -0.01 -2.40
N TYR A 55 6.58 -0.38 -2.97
CA TYR A 55 5.84 0.47 -3.89
C TYR A 55 5.38 1.80 -3.26
N ALA A 56 5.01 1.79 -1.98
CA ALA A 56 4.57 2.98 -1.26
C ALA A 56 5.70 3.99 -0.97
N LEU A 57 6.96 3.52 -0.94
CA LEU A 57 8.14 4.34 -0.69
C LEU A 57 8.81 4.86 -1.97
N HIS A 58 8.38 4.35 -3.12
CA HIS A 58 9.03 4.57 -4.42
C HIS A 58 8.53 5.82 -5.14
#